data_AF-A0A1H7P690-F1
#
_entry.id   AF-A0A1H7P690-F1
#
_cell.length_a   1.000
_cell.length_b   1.000
_cell.length_c   1.000
_cell.angle_alpha   90.00
_cell.angle_beta   90.00
_cell.angle_gamma   90.00
#
_symmetry.space_group_name_H-M   'P 1'
#
loop_
_entity.id
_entity.type
_entity.pdbx_description
1 polymer ?
#
loop_
_entity_poly.entity_id
_entity_poly.type
_entity_poly.pdbx_seq_one_letter_code
_entity_poly.pdbx_strand_id
1 'polypeptide(L)'
;MRNNISNILLGLGFAGLLIGSAYIQTDLKNKPQIFMLLFGALTLISFFTKYETVSTTLLYLLLGALLFMDYCFFTIWIDGIISIHPDWTGIYGMLTGLILSPLTILFYHKIKRRNRKMEVAVITIFMFVTAIIYVKYELFQ
;
A
#
# COMPACT_ATOMS: atom_id res chain seq x y z
N MET A 1 -17.20 18.67 -14.80
CA MET A 1 -16.23 19.02 -13.73
C MET A 1 -16.35 18.18 -12.44
N ARG A 2 -17.08 17.05 -12.41
CA ARG A 2 -17.36 16.25 -11.19
C ARG A 2 -16.23 15.30 -10.74
N ASN A 3 -15.08 15.25 -11.43
CA ASN A 3 -14.01 14.26 -11.19
C ASN A 3 -12.75 14.78 -10.45
N ASN A 4 -12.56 16.09 -10.29
CA ASN A 4 -11.30 16.60 -9.75
C ASN A 4 -11.16 16.34 -8.25
N ILE A 5 -12.22 16.56 -7.46
CA ILE A 5 -12.20 16.34 -6.00
C ILE A 5 -12.01 14.86 -5.67
N SER A 6 -12.70 13.97 -6.40
CA SER A 6 -12.51 12.52 -6.25
C SER A 6 -11.06 12.14 -6.52
N ASN A 7 -10.48 12.58 -7.64
CA ASN A 7 -9.07 12.32 -7.98
C ASN A 7 -8.09 12.87 -6.93
N ILE A 8 -8.36 14.03 -6.34
CA ILE A 8 -7.52 14.60 -5.27
C ILE A 8 -7.58 13.73 -4.00
N LEU A 9 -8.78 13.35 -3.55
CA LEU A 9 -8.95 12.49 -2.37
C LEU A 9 -8.27 11.12 -2.56
N LEU A 10 -8.37 10.57 -3.76
CA LEU A 10 -7.67 9.34 -4.12
C LEU A 10 -6.16 9.52 -4.12
N GLY A 11 -5.67 10.69 -4.53
CA GLY A 11 -4.25 11.00 -4.57
C GLY A 11 -3.69 11.08 -3.16
N LEU A 12 -4.44 11.72 -2.25
CA LEU A 12 -4.14 11.76 -0.83
C LEU A 12 -4.15 10.36 -0.21
N GLY A 13 -5.13 9.52 -0.53
CA GLY A 13 -5.17 8.14 -0.05
C GLY A 13 -3.96 7.31 -0.49
N PHE A 14 -3.57 7.40 -1.76
CA PHE A 14 -2.36 6.72 -2.23
C PHE A 14 -1.07 7.31 -1.65
N ALA A 15 -1.01 8.62 -1.43
CA ALA A 15 0.13 9.23 -0.77
C ALA A 15 0.28 8.72 0.67
N GLY A 16 -0.83 8.57 1.41
CA GLY A 16 -0.84 7.92 2.73
C GLY A 16 -0.25 6.51 2.70
N LEU A 17 -0.73 5.68 1.77
CA LEU A 17 -0.24 4.32 1.54
C LEU A 17 1.25 4.25 1.22
N LEU A 18 1.73 5.20 0.43
CA LEU A 18 3.16 5.29 0.09
C LEU A 18 4.00 5.67 1.31
N ILE A 19 3.56 6.64 2.11
CA ILE A 19 4.28 7.09 3.30
C ILE A 19 4.31 5.99 4.36
N GLY A 20 3.16 5.36 4.64
CA GLY A 20 3.05 4.27 5.59
C GLY A 20 3.92 3.10 5.18
N SER A 21 3.80 2.62 3.95
CA SER A 21 4.66 1.54 3.46
C SER A 21 6.16 1.87 3.47
N ALA A 22 6.55 3.09 3.11
CA ALA A 22 7.94 3.53 3.18
C ALA A 22 8.51 3.47 4.60
N TYR A 23 7.75 3.96 5.58
CA TYR A 23 8.13 3.91 7.00
C TYR A 23 8.32 2.46 7.48
N ILE A 24 7.50 1.52 7.03
CA ILE A 24 7.60 0.13 7.46
C ILE A 24 8.79 -0.58 6.82
N GLN A 25 9.04 -0.27 5.56
CA GLN A 25 10.15 -0.84 4.83
C GLN A 25 11.51 -0.46 5.44
N THR A 26 11.62 0.66 6.16
CA THR A 26 12.87 1.02 6.85
C THR A 26 13.16 0.12 8.06
N ASP A 27 12.15 -0.49 8.67
CA ASP A 27 12.30 -1.39 9.83
C ASP A 27 12.46 -2.86 9.44
N LEU A 28 12.13 -3.24 8.19
CA LEU A 28 12.20 -4.62 7.69
C LEU A 28 13.57 -4.91 7.06
N LYS A 29 14.28 -5.95 7.54
CA LYS A 29 15.55 -6.37 6.91
C LYS A 29 15.38 -7.20 5.64
N ASN A 30 16.08 -6.80 4.57
CA ASN A 30 16.56 -7.56 3.42
C ASN A 30 15.54 -8.30 2.53
N LYS A 31 14.82 -9.28 3.10
CA LYS A 31 13.96 -10.20 2.32
C LYS A 31 12.64 -9.55 1.87
N PRO A 32 11.88 -8.83 2.73
CA PRO A 32 10.57 -8.29 2.36
C PRO A 32 10.65 -7.24 1.25
N GLN A 33 11.71 -6.42 1.22
CA GLN A 33 11.86 -5.34 0.24
C GLN A 33 12.06 -5.88 -1.18
N ILE A 34 12.87 -6.94 -1.35
CA ILE A 34 13.07 -7.60 -2.65
C ILE A 34 11.76 -8.20 -3.17
N PHE A 35 10.99 -8.86 -2.31
CA PHE A 35 9.67 -9.38 -2.68
C PHE A 35 8.70 -8.26 -3.04
N MET A 36 8.71 -7.14 -2.31
CA MET A 36 7.89 -5.96 -2.62
C MET A 36 8.28 -5.32 -3.96
N LEU A 37 9.57 -5.23 -4.28
CA LEU A 37 10.06 -4.74 -5.57
C LEU A 37 9.64 -5.66 -6.72
N LEU A 38 9.83 -6.98 -6.56
CA LEU A 38 9.37 -7.97 -7.55
C LEU A 38 7.87 -7.88 -7.76
N PHE A 39 7.09 -7.79 -6.69
CA PHE A 39 5.63 -7.70 -6.76
C PHE A 39 5.16 -6.38 -7.39
N GLY A 40 5.79 -5.26 -7.04
CA GLY A 40 5.57 -3.97 -7.68
C GLY A 40 5.91 -4.00 -9.17
N ALA A 41 7.02 -4.64 -9.56
CA ALA A 41 7.46 -4.74 -10.95
C ALA A 41 6.50 -5.61 -11.77
N LEU A 42 6.08 -6.77 -11.24
CA LEU A 42 5.06 -7.62 -11.86
C LEU A 42 3.75 -6.86 -12.06
N THR A 43 3.34 -6.10 -11.04
CA THR A 43 2.13 -5.26 -11.11
C THR A 43 2.28 -4.19 -12.18
N LEU A 44 3.41 -3.48 -12.24
CA LEU A 44 3.66 -2.45 -13.25
C LEU A 44 3.70 -3.04 -14.67
N ILE A 45 4.43 -4.14 -14.88
CA ILE A 45 4.53 -4.83 -16.16
C ILE A 45 3.15 -5.30 -16.61
N SER A 46 2.33 -5.82 -15.70
CA SER A 46 0.98 -6.28 -16.03
C SER A 46 0.10 -5.17 -16.62
N PHE A 47 0.30 -3.91 -16.23
CA PHE A 47 -0.40 -2.77 -16.84
C PHE A 47 -0.02 -2.54 -18.31
N PHE A 48 1.11 -3.05 -18.79
CA PHE A 48 1.52 -2.97 -20.20
C PHE A 48 1.13 -4.21 -21.00
N THR A 49 0.62 -5.26 -20.33
CA THR A 49 0.11 -6.46 -21.01
C THR A 49 -1.34 -6.26 -21.48
N LYS A 50 -1.80 -7.09 -22.42
CA LYS A 50 -3.20 -7.12 -22.85
C LYS A 50 -4.15 -7.77 -21.82
N TYR A 51 -3.62 -8.29 -20.72
CA TYR A 51 -4.38 -9.03 -19.71
C TYR A 51 -4.88 -8.12 -18.59
N GLU A 52 -5.95 -7.38 -18.87
CA GLU A 52 -6.52 -6.42 -17.92
C GLU A 52 -6.92 -7.06 -16.58
N THR A 53 -7.49 -8.27 -16.60
CA THR A 53 -7.88 -9.00 -15.38
C THR A 53 -6.68 -9.26 -14.48
N VAL A 54 -5.56 -9.72 -15.03
CA VAL A 54 -4.33 -10.01 -14.28
C VAL A 54 -3.78 -8.73 -13.65
N SER A 55 -3.74 -7.64 -14.42
CA SER A 55 -3.27 -6.35 -13.90
C SER A 55 -4.13 -5.78 -12.77
N THR A 56 -5.43 -6.04 -12.84
CA THR A 56 -6.39 -5.62 -11.82
C THR A 56 -6.21 -6.41 -10.53
N THR A 57 -6.07 -7.73 -10.64
CA THR A 57 -5.86 -8.60 -9.49
C THR A 57 -4.54 -8.29 -8.78
N LEU A 58 -3.44 -8.11 -9.53
CA LEU A 58 -2.15 -7.75 -8.96
C LEU A 58 -2.17 -6.38 -8.29
N LEU A 59 -2.81 -5.39 -8.93
CA LEU A 59 -3.01 -4.07 -8.31
C LEU A 59 -3.78 -4.20 -7.00
N TYR A 60 -4.88 -4.95 -6.97
CA TYR A 60 -5.69 -5.10 -5.76
C TYR A 60 -4.95 -5.83 -4.65
N LEU A 61 -4.17 -6.86 -4.97
CA LEU A 61 -3.31 -7.52 -4.00
C LEU A 61 -2.29 -6.54 -3.43
N LEU A 62 -1.65 -5.72 -4.27
CA LEU A 62 -0.69 -4.71 -3.83
C LEU A 62 -1.35 -3.64 -2.96
N LEU A 63 -2.46 -3.06 -3.41
CA LEU A 63 -3.25 -2.09 -2.63
C LEU A 63 -3.69 -2.69 -1.30
N GLY A 64 -4.13 -3.94 -1.30
CA GLY A 64 -4.58 -4.64 -0.11
C GLY A 64 -3.46 -4.85 0.90
N ALA A 65 -2.27 -5.23 0.42
CA ALA A 65 -1.10 -5.36 1.28
C ALA A 65 -0.69 -3.99 1.87
N LEU A 66 -0.70 -2.94 1.06
CA LEU A 66 -0.40 -1.58 1.53
C LEU A 66 -1.42 -1.11 2.59
N LEU A 67 -2.71 -1.29 2.31
CA LEU A 67 -3.79 -0.92 3.23
C LEU A 67 -3.73 -1.72 4.53
N PHE A 68 -3.46 -3.02 4.45
CA PHE A 68 -3.31 -3.88 5.63
C PHE A 68 -2.21 -3.34 6.54
N MET A 69 -1.04 -3.04 5.96
CA MET A 69 0.09 -2.51 6.69
C MET A 69 -0.23 -1.13 7.29
N ASP A 70 -0.83 -0.23 6.53
CA ASP A 70 -1.25 1.09 7.03
C ASP A 70 -2.24 0.98 8.20
N TYR A 71 -3.24 0.08 8.13
CA TYR A 71 -4.19 -0.11 9.22
C TYR A 71 -3.54 -0.68 10.48
N CYS A 72 -2.61 -1.63 10.33
CA CYS A 72 -1.80 -2.14 11.45
C CYS A 72 -1.00 -1.02 12.12
N PHE A 73 -0.43 -0.10 11.35
CA PHE A 73 0.33 1.01 11.92
C PHE A 73 -0.56 2.10 12.52
N PHE A 74 -1.68 2.40 11.88
CA PHE A 74 -2.63 3.37 12.39
C PHE A 74 -3.19 2.94 13.76
N THR A 75 -3.44 1.65 13.94
CA THR A 75 -3.85 1.09 15.24
C THR A 75 -2.76 1.14 16.29
N ILE A 76 -1.51 0.81 15.94
CA ILE A 76 -0.35 0.98 16.84
C ILE A 76 -0.15 2.45 17.23
N TRP A 77 -0.33 3.37 16.28
CA TRP A 77 -0.19 4.81 16.53
C TRP A 77 -1.31 5.35 17.44
N ILE A 78 -2.56 4.96 17.19
CA ILE A 78 -3.70 5.29 18.08
C ILE A 78 -3.44 4.75 19.48
N ASP A 79 -2.95 3.52 19.58
CA ASP A 79 -2.66 2.89 20.87
C ASP A 79 -1.57 3.64 21.65
N GLY A 80 -0.52 4.10 20.97
CA GLY A 80 0.52 4.95 21.57
C GLY A 80 0.01 6.30 22.10
N ILE A 81 -1.13 6.79 21.57
CA ILE A 81 -1.77 8.02 22.05
C ILE A 81 -2.71 7.74 23.23
N ILE A 82 -3.49 6.66 23.13
CA ILE A 82 -4.59 6.37 24.08
C ILE A 82 -4.12 5.47 25.23
N SER A 83 -2.91 4.90 25.16
CA SER A 83 -2.33 3.96 26.14
C SER A 83 -3.29 2.81 26.46
N ILE A 84 -3.88 2.20 25.42
CA ILE A 84 -4.63 0.96 25.58
C ILE A 84 -3.59 -0.17 25.75
N HIS A 85 -3.94 -1.22 26.47
CA HIS A 85 -2.98 -2.23 26.94
C HIS A 85 -2.01 -2.73 25.83
N PRO A 86 -0.69 -2.61 26.03
CA PRO A 86 0.33 -2.83 24.98
C PRO A 86 0.37 -4.28 24.45
N ASP A 87 -0.18 -5.23 25.21
CA ASP A 87 -0.09 -6.67 24.89
C ASP A 87 -0.99 -7.10 23.72
N TRP A 88 -2.02 -6.31 23.37
CA TRP A 88 -3.01 -6.69 22.36
C TRP A 88 -2.98 -5.83 21.08
N THR A 89 -2.16 -4.78 21.07
CA THR A 89 -2.11 -3.78 20.00
C THR A 89 -1.83 -4.38 18.63
N GLY A 90 -0.87 -5.32 18.56
CA GLY A 90 -0.56 -6.02 17.32
C GLY A 90 -1.70 -6.89 16.81
N ILE A 91 -2.48 -7.50 17.72
CA ILE A 91 -3.63 -8.35 17.37
C ILE A 91 -4.77 -7.48 16.83
N TYR A 92 -5.07 -6.35 17.48
CA TYR A 92 -6.07 -5.41 16.99
C TYR A 92 -5.67 -4.80 15.64
N GLY A 93 -4.40 -4.48 15.45
CA GLY A 93 -3.90 -4.03 14.15
C GLY A 93 -4.06 -5.07 13.06
N MET A 94 -3.69 -6.32 13.34
CA MET A 94 -3.87 -7.42 12.39
C MET A 94 -5.35 -7.65 12.03
N LEU A 95 -6.25 -7.66 13.02
CA LEU A 95 -7.68 -7.86 12.80
C LEU A 95 -8.31 -6.70 12.02
N THR A 96 -7.97 -5.46 12.38
CA THR A 96 -8.46 -4.28 11.66
C THR A 96 -7.94 -4.24 10.23
N GLY A 97 -6.65 -4.52 10.01
CA GLY A 97 -6.07 -4.64 8.68
C GLY A 97 -6.75 -5.73 7.84
N LEU A 98 -6.98 -6.90 8.42
CA LEU A 98 -7.57 -8.06 7.74
C LEU A 98 -9.03 -7.82 7.33
N ILE A 99 -9.78 -7.02 8.08
CA ILE A 99 -11.18 -6.68 7.77
C ILE A 99 -11.27 -5.45 6.86
N LEU A 100 -10.56 -4.37 7.21
CA LEU A 100 -10.69 -3.09 6.52
C LEU A 100 -10.01 -3.10 5.15
N SER A 101 -8.89 -3.80 4.97
CA SER A 101 -8.21 -3.84 3.67
C SER A 101 -9.08 -4.46 2.56
N PRO A 102 -9.66 -5.66 2.72
CA PRO A 102 -10.57 -6.23 1.71
C PRO A 102 -11.82 -5.38 1.50
N LEU A 103 -12.40 -4.83 2.56
CA LEU A 103 -13.56 -3.95 2.46
C LEU A 103 -13.24 -2.70 1.62
N THR A 104 -12.11 -2.04 1.90
CA THR A 104 -11.67 -0.86 1.15
C THR A 104 -11.41 -1.18 -0.32
N ILE A 105 -10.85 -2.35 -0.64
CA ILE A 105 -10.69 -2.82 -2.03
C ILE A 105 -12.05 -3.07 -2.70
N LEU A 106 -13.00 -3.70 -2.01
CA LEU A 106 -14.35 -3.95 -2.53
C LEU A 106 -15.09 -2.63 -2.80
N PHE A 107 -14.99 -1.66 -1.90
CA PHE A 107 -15.54 -0.32 -2.12
C PHE A 107 -14.83 0.42 -3.25
N TYR A 108 -13.50 0.33 -3.33
CA TYR A 108 -12.72 0.87 -4.45
C TYR A 108 -13.18 0.30 -5.79
N HIS A 109 -13.45 -1.00 -5.85
CA HIS A 109 -13.94 -1.67 -7.05
C HIS A 109 -15.36 -1.22 -7.43
N LYS A 110 -16.28 -1.10 -6.46
CA LYS A 110 -17.69 -0.73 -6.70
C LYS A 110 -17.90 0.75 -7.05
N ILE A 111 -17.13 1.64 -6.44
CA ILE A 111 -17.39 3.10 -6.50
C ILE A 111 -16.82 3.74 -7.77
N LYS A 112 -15.89 3.09 -8.48
CA LYS A 112 -14.93 3.83 -9.30
C LYS A 112 -14.82 3.40 -10.76
N ARG A 113 -14.81 4.38 -11.67
CA ARG A 113 -14.11 4.26 -12.96
C ARG A 113 -12.61 4.31 -12.69
N ARG A 114 -11.89 3.21 -12.93
CA ARG A 114 -10.43 3.11 -12.73
C ARG A 114 -9.70 4.25 -13.45
N ASN A 115 -8.78 4.91 -12.74
CA ASN A 115 -7.89 5.91 -13.33
C ASN A 115 -6.52 5.28 -13.51
N ARG A 116 -6.32 4.62 -14.66
CA ARG A 116 -5.11 3.86 -14.97
C ARG A 116 -3.83 4.68 -14.85
N LYS A 117 -3.85 5.96 -15.23
CA LYS A 117 -2.68 6.86 -15.13
C LYS A 117 -2.22 7.02 -13.68
N MET A 118 -3.19 7.16 -12.78
CA MET A 118 -2.95 7.34 -11.36
C MET A 118 -2.45 6.05 -10.70
N GLU A 119 -3.03 4.90 -11.04
CA GLU A 119 -2.59 3.60 -10.55
C GLU A 119 -1.14 3.31 -10.95
N VAL A 120 -0.79 3.57 -12.22
CA VAL A 120 0.59 3.43 -12.73
C VAL A 120 1.54 4.38 -12.02
N ALA A 121 1.16 5.65 -11.83
CA ALA A 121 1.99 6.63 -11.13
C ALA A 121 2.30 6.18 -9.69
N VAL A 122 1.29 5.69 -8.96
CA VAL A 122 1.44 5.23 -7.58
C VAL A 122 2.37 4.02 -7.49
N ILE A 123 2.19 3.01 -8.35
CA ILE A 123 3.07 1.83 -8.36
C ILE A 123 4.51 2.23 -8.70
N THR A 124 4.69 3.15 -9.63
CA THR A 124 6.03 3.63 -10.02
C THR A 124 6.71 4.33 -8.84
N ILE A 125 5.99 5.21 -8.15
CA ILE A 125 6.51 5.90 -6.95
C ILE A 125 6.79 4.89 -5.84
N PHE A 126 5.88 3.93 -5.60
CA PHE A 126 6.07 2.85 -4.63
C PHE A 126 7.38 2.09 -4.88
N MET A 127 7.60 1.66 -6.12
CA MET A 127 8.84 0.95 -6.48
C MET A 127 10.07 1.83 -6.30
N PHE A 128 10.00 3.11 -6.68
CA PHE A 128 11.12 4.02 -6.54
C PHE A 128 11.50 4.22 -5.06
N VAL A 129 10.52 4.46 -4.20
CA VAL A 129 10.74 4.59 -2.75
C VAL A 129 11.28 3.28 -2.16
N THR A 130 10.71 2.14 -2.53
CA THR A 130 11.16 0.82 -2.07
C THR A 130 12.61 0.56 -2.49
N ALA A 131 13.00 0.95 -3.70
CA ALA A 131 14.37 0.81 -4.18
C ALA A 131 15.35 1.71 -3.42
N ILE A 132 14.96 2.97 -3.13
CA ILE A 132 15.79 3.87 -2.30
C ILE A 132 16.01 3.28 -0.91
N ILE A 133 14.96 2.77 -0.27
CA ILE A 133 15.04 2.19 1.06
C ILE A 133 15.95 0.96 1.03
N TYR A 134 15.76 0.07 0.07
CA TYR A 134 16.61 -1.10 -0.13
C TYR A 134 18.09 -0.68 -0.27
N VAL A 135 18.41 0.25 -1.18
CA VAL A 135 19.79 0.71 -1.37
C VAL A 135 20.37 1.29 -0.08
N LYS A 136 19.63 2.20 0.60
CA LYS A 136 20.12 2.92 1.78
C LYS A 136 20.33 2.01 3.00
N TYR A 137 19.39 1.11 3.27
CA TYR A 137 19.39 0.30 4.50
C TYR A 137 20.02 -1.07 4.32
N GLU A 138 20.27 -1.51 3.09
CA GLU A 138 20.82 -2.84 2.84
C GLU A 138 22.19 -2.84 2.15
N LEU A 139 22.42 -1.96 1.16
CA LEU A 139 23.70 -1.94 0.46
C LEU A 139 24.76 -1.05 1.12
N PHE A 140 24.34 -0.11 1.97
CA PHE A 140 25.21 0.89 2.60
C PHE A 140 25.27 0.78 4.14
N GLN A 141 24.67 -0.25 4.74
CA GLN A 141 24.80 -0.62 6.16
C GLN A 141 25.66 -1.87 6.31
#